data_AF-A0A1M6KXA8-F1
#
_entry.id   AF-A0A1M6KXA8-F1
#
_cell.length_a   1.000
_cell.length_b   1.000
_cell.length_c   1.000
_cell.angle_alpha   90.00
_cell.angle_beta   90.00
_cell.angle_gamma   90.00
#
_symmetry.space_group_name_H-M   'P 1'
#
loop_
_entity.id
_entity.type
_entity.pdbx_description
1 polymer ?
#
loop_
_entity_poly.entity_id
_entity_poly.type
_entity_poly.pdbx_seq_one_letter_code
_entity_poly.pdbx_strand_id
1 'polypeptide(L)'
;MDRLSAPGGAPNQTASHAANHAANHAALARVARRFEAQALGALLKPVFGEAPKGLLSGGAAEAQWRPMLVENYARSWSDRGGVGIADAVFREMLRMQSAAQGQANPEGTTP
;
A
#
# COMPACT_ATOMS: atom_id res chain seq x y z
N MET A 1 25.62 47.14 -28.65
CA MET A 1 24.66 47.13 -27.52
C MET A 1 23.29 47.06 -28.19
N ASP A 2 22.48 46.02 -28.10
CA ASP A 2 21.99 45.29 -26.92
C ASP A 2 21.51 43.90 -27.34
N ARG A 3 21.96 42.84 -26.66
CA ARG A 3 21.26 41.55 -26.68
C ARG A 3 20.26 41.57 -25.53
N LEU A 4 19.00 41.86 -25.86
CA LEU A 4 17.90 41.79 -24.92
C LEU A 4 17.80 40.36 -24.38
N SER A 5 18.06 40.23 -23.09
CA SER A 5 17.87 39.02 -22.30
C SER A 5 16.40 38.65 -22.22
N ALA A 6 16.10 37.36 -22.34
CA ALA A 6 14.88 36.77 -21.81
C ALA A 6 15.28 35.51 -21.03
N PRO A 7 15.21 35.50 -19.68
CA PRO A 7 15.24 34.25 -18.94
C PRO A 7 13.85 33.61 -19.03
N GLY A 8 13.68 32.66 -19.94
CA GLY A 8 12.54 31.74 -19.93
C GLY A 8 12.64 30.81 -18.73
N GLY A 9 12.03 31.19 -17.60
CA GLY A 9 11.88 30.30 -16.45
C GLY A 9 10.92 29.16 -16.79
N ALA A 10 11.41 27.91 -16.76
CA ALA A 10 10.61 26.71 -17.03
C ALA A 10 9.66 26.38 -15.85
N PRO A 11 8.33 26.45 -16.02
CA PRO A 11 7.40 26.29 -14.89
C PRO A 11 6.97 24.85 -14.56
N ASN A 12 7.63 23.79 -15.04
CA ASN A 12 7.03 22.43 -15.00
C ASN A 12 7.88 21.31 -14.35
N GLN A 13 9.11 21.59 -13.92
CA GLN A 13 10.00 20.54 -13.40
C GLN A 13 9.70 20.19 -11.94
N THR A 14 9.46 21.16 -11.07
CA THR A 14 9.14 20.90 -9.65
C THR A 14 7.75 20.28 -9.46
N ALA A 15 6.77 20.71 -10.26
CA ALA A 15 5.40 20.18 -10.23
C ALA A 15 5.33 18.69 -10.64
N SER A 16 6.10 18.29 -11.67
CA SER A 16 6.16 16.89 -12.11
C SER A 16 6.81 15.97 -11.07
N HIS A 17 7.86 16.42 -10.38
CA HIS A 17 8.50 15.64 -9.31
C HIS A 17 7.58 15.43 -8.10
N ALA A 18 6.85 16.47 -7.68
CA ALA A 18 5.87 16.38 -6.60
C ALA A 18 4.71 15.42 -6.95
N ALA A 19 4.22 15.47 -8.19
CA ALA A 19 3.20 14.54 -8.68
C ALA A 19 3.68 13.08 -8.67
N ASN A 20 4.93 12.84 -9.08
CA ASN A 20 5.54 11.50 -9.04
C ASN A 20 5.67 10.98 -7.60
N HIS A 21 6.09 11.82 -6.66
CA HIS A 21 6.17 11.44 -5.24
C HIS A 21 4.79 11.11 -4.65
N ALA A 22 3.77 11.91 -4.95
CA ALA A 22 2.40 11.66 -4.52
C ALA A 22 1.85 10.33 -5.09
N ALA A 23 2.11 10.06 -6.37
CA ALA A 23 1.72 8.80 -7.01
C ALA A 23 2.41 7.59 -6.37
N ASN A 24 3.70 7.69 -6.04
CA ASN A 24 4.45 6.65 -5.36
C ASN A 24 3.92 6.40 -3.94
N HIS A 25 3.65 7.46 -3.17
CA HIS A 25 3.02 7.35 -1.85
C HIS A 25 1.67 6.64 -1.92
N ALA A 26 0.82 7.01 -2.88
CA ALA A 26 -0.48 6.38 -3.07
C ALA A 26 -0.36 4.89 -3.44
N ALA A 27 0.67 4.51 -4.22
CA ALA A 27 0.95 3.12 -4.54
C ALA A 27 1.36 2.32 -3.31
N LEU A 28 2.27 2.85 -2.48
CA LEU A 28 2.69 2.21 -1.23
C LEU A 28 1.53 2.03 -0.26
N ALA A 29 0.69 3.06 -0.10
CA ALA A 29 -0.48 2.97 0.77
C ALA A 29 -1.46 1.87 0.30
N ARG A 30 -1.66 1.71 -1.02
CA ARG A 30 -2.47 0.61 -1.57
C ARG A 30 -1.86 -0.77 -1.29
N VAL A 31 -0.55 -0.91 -1.46
CA VAL A 31 0.15 -2.18 -1.17
C VAL A 31 0.05 -2.53 0.32
N ALA A 32 0.22 -1.53 1.20
CA ALA A 32 0.10 -1.73 2.65
C ALA A 32 -1.30 -2.20 3.07
N ARG A 33 -2.36 -1.58 2.55
CA ARG A 33 -3.75 -2.02 2.80
C ARG A 33 -3.99 -3.44 2.28
N ARG A 34 -3.47 -3.78 1.10
CA ARG A 34 -3.61 -5.13 0.55
C ARG A 34 -2.91 -6.17 1.43
N PHE A 35 -1.74 -5.84 1.98
CA PHE A 35 -1.05 -6.70 2.94
C PHE A 35 -1.89 -6.90 4.21
N GLU A 36 -2.44 -5.84 4.78
CA GLU A 36 -3.32 -5.94 5.95
C GLU A 36 -4.55 -6.80 5.67
N ALA A 37 -5.20 -6.64 4.50
CA ALA A 37 -6.32 -7.49 4.12
C ALA A 37 -5.93 -8.98 4.04
N GLN A 38 -4.73 -9.30 3.52
CA GLN A 38 -4.23 -10.68 3.51
C GLN A 38 -3.94 -11.20 4.92
N ALA A 39 -3.33 -10.37 5.77
CA ALA A 39 -3.06 -10.71 7.17
C ALA A 39 -4.36 -10.97 7.94
N LEU A 40 -5.34 -10.05 7.84
CA LEU A 40 -6.67 -10.22 8.43
C LEU A 40 -7.35 -11.49 7.90
N GLY A 41 -7.29 -11.74 6.60
CA GLY A 41 -7.82 -12.98 6.01
C GLY A 41 -7.19 -14.23 6.63
N ALA A 42 -5.87 -14.23 6.87
CA ALA A 42 -5.19 -15.33 7.54
C ALA A 42 -5.60 -15.48 9.02
N LEU A 43 -5.75 -14.35 9.73
CA LEU A 43 -6.15 -14.32 11.15
C LEU A 43 -7.62 -14.69 11.37
N LEU A 44 -8.48 -14.45 10.38
CA LEU A 44 -9.90 -14.82 10.43
C LEU A 44 -10.13 -16.30 10.14
N LYS A 45 -9.17 -17.00 9.51
CA LYS A 45 -9.31 -18.44 9.17
C LYS A 45 -9.73 -19.33 10.33
N PRO A 46 -9.20 -19.22 11.56
CA PRO A 46 -9.61 -20.08 12.68
C PRO A 46 -11.08 -19.83 13.09
N VAL A 47 -11.50 -18.57 13.16
CA VAL A 47 -12.88 -18.17 13.49
C VAL A 47 -13.89 -18.75 12.49
N PHE A 48 -13.53 -18.76 11.21
CA PHE A 48 -14.35 -19.33 10.13
C PHE A 48 -13.95 -20.76 9.75
N GLY A 49 -12.99 -21.37 10.44
CA GLY A 49 -12.61 -22.78 10.27
C GLY A 49 -13.37 -23.65 11.24
N GLU A 50 -13.53 -23.14 12.46
CA GLU A 50 -14.05 -23.87 13.62
C GLU A 50 -15.51 -23.52 13.98
N ALA A 51 -16.19 -22.67 13.20
CA ALA A 51 -17.58 -22.32 13.48
C ALA A 51 -18.41 -23.62 13.67
N PRO A 52 -19.13 -23.78 14.79
CA PRO A 52 -19.83 -25.01 15.11
C PRO A 52 -20.79 -25.37 13.97
N LYS A 53 -20.68 -26.60 13.46
CA LYS A 53 -21.68 -27.17 12.54
C LYS A 53 -22.97 -27.45 13.32
N GLY A 54 -23.69 -26.40 13.66
CA GLY A 54 -25.02 -26.50 14.29
C GLY A 54 -26.09 -26.85 13.26
N LEU A 55 -27.26 -27.27 13.75
CA LEU A 55 -28.46 -27.57 12.94
C LEU A 55 -28.91 -26.39 12.04
N LEU A 56 -28.42 -25.17 12.33
CA LEU A 56 -28.68 -23.93 11.60
C LEU A 56 -27.50 -23.45 10.72
N SER A 57 -26.43 -24.24 10.59
CA SER A 57 -25.38 -23.97 9.60
C SER A 57 -25.93 -24.31 8.21
N GLY A 58 -25.73 -23.44 7.23
CA GLY A 58 -26.22 -23.57 5.84
C GLY A 58 -25.58 -24.71 5.04
N GLY A 59 -25.05 -25.73 5.73
CA GLY A 59 -24.59 -26.99 5.17
C GLY A 59 -23.42 -26.86 4.20
N ALA A 60 -23.32 -27.80 3.27
CA ALA A 60 -22.27 -27.82 2.24
C ALA A 60 -22.33 -26.61 1.30
N ALA A 61 -23.51 -26.04 1.10
CA ALA A 61 -23.70 -24.86 0.25
C ALA A 61 -22.99 -23.64 0.87
N GLU A 62 -23.21 -23.35 2.15
CA GLU A 62 -22.50 -22.26 2.85
C GLU A 62 -20.98 -22.50 2.86
N ALA A 63 -20.55 -23.74 3.11
CA ALA A 63 -19.14 -24.10 3.19
C ALA A 63 -18.33 -23.72 1.94
N GLN A 64 -18.94 -23.78 0.76
CA GLN A 64 -18.29 -23.44 -0.51
C GLN A 64 -18.02 -21.94 -0.66
N TRP A 65 -18.88 -21.07 -0.11
CA TRP A 65 -18.77 -19.61 -0.24
C TRP A 65 -18.03 -18.97 0.93
N ARG A 66 -17.80 -19.69 2.04
CA ARG A 66 -17.10 -19.19 3.23
C ARG A 66 -15.74 -18.53 2.92
N PRO A 67 -14.85 -19.11 2.10
CA PRO A 67 -13.56 -18.47 1.82
C PRO A 67 -13.71 -17.08 1.18
N MET A 68 -14.70 -16.93 0.28
CA MET A 68 -15.01 -15.66 -0.36
C MET A 68 -15.57 -14.63 0.64
N LEU A 69 -16.42 -15.07 1.58
CA LEU A 69 -16.94 -14.21 2.64
C LEU A 69 -15.82 -13.72 3.56
N VAL A 70 -14.89 -14.60 3.94
CA VAL A 70 -13.72 -14.25 4.77
C VAL A 70 -12.88 -13.19 4.06
N GLU A 71 -12.60 -13.37 2.77
CA GLU A 71 -11.83 -12.40 2.00
C GLU A 71 -12.54 -11.04 1.93
N ASN A 72 -13.85 -11.03 1.69
CA ASN A 72 -14.65 -9.79 1.65
C ASN A 72 -14.68 -9.09 3.02
N TYR A 73 -14.83 -9.83 4.12
CA TYR A 73 -14.75 -9.24 5.46
C TYR A 73 -13.39 -8.61 5.71
N ALA A 74 -12.31 -9.35 5.45
CA ALA A 74 -10.95 -8.85 5.62
C ALA A 74 -10.68 -7.57 4.80
N ARG A 75 -11.12 -7.55 3.53
CA ARG A 75 -11.01 -6.36 2.67
C ARG A 75 -11.84 -5.20 3.20
N SER A 76 -13.10 -5.43 3.55
CA SER A 76 -14.00 -4.39 4.06
C SER A 76 -13.50 -3.76 5.36
N TRP A 77 -12.82 -4.54 6.21
CA TRP A 77 -12.24 -4.06 7.45
C TRP A 77 -11.00 -3.22 7.18
N SER A 78 -10.09 -3.69 6.32
CA SER A 78 -8.91 -2.91 5.94
C SER A 78 -9.28 -1.58 5.24
N ASP A 79 -10.29 -1.60 4.36
CA ASP A 79 -10.75 -0.39 3.67
C ASP A 79 -11.37 0.66 4.62
N ARG A 80 -11.93 0.23 5.76
CA ARG A 80 -12.54 1.09 6.78
C ARG A 80 -11.55 1.56 7.86
N GLY A 81 -10.26 1.31 7.68
CA GLY A 81 -9.21 1.73 8.62
C GLY A 81 -8.48 0.57 9.32
N GLY A 82 -8.95 -0.66 9.16
CA GLY A 82 -8.24 -1.87 9.58
C GLY A 82 -7.91 -1.92 11.07
N VAL A 83 -6.76 -2.52 11.37
CA VAL A 83 -6.22 -2.66 12.74
C VAL A 83 -4.89 -1.91 12.92
N GLY A 84 -4.46 -1.16 11.90
CA GLY A 84 -3.23 -0.36 11.90
C GLY A 84 -1.99 -1.09 11.37
N ILE A 85 -2.13 -2.31 10.85
CA ILE A 85 -1.02 -3.04 10.20
C ILE A 85 -0.61 -2.32 8.92
N ALA A 86 -1.58 -1.82 8.15
CA ALA A 86 -1.31 -1.07 6.93
C ALA A 86 -0.43 0.17 7.21
N ASP A 87 -0.69 0.90 8.29
CA ASP A 87 0.10 2.09 8.64
C ASP A 87 1.52 1.75 9.04
N ALA A 88 1.70 0.66 9.81
CA ALA A 88 3.03 0.20 10.21
C ALA A 88 3.87 -0.24 8.99
N VAL A 89 3.28 -1.01 8.08
CA VAL A 89 3.94 -1.48 6.86
C VAL A 89 4.24 -0.31 5.92
N PHE A 90 3.31 0.63 5.78
CA PHE A 90 3.51 1.84 4.97
C PHE A 90 4.72 2.66 5.45
N ARG A 91 4.84 2.90 6.77
CA ARG A 91 5.98 3.63 7.34
C ARG A 91 7.30 2.92 7.07
N GLU A 92 7.33 1.59 7.19
CA GLU A 92 8.56 0.83 6.92
C GLU A 92 8.93 0.84 5.43
N MET A 93 7.95 0.71 4.54
CA MET A 93 8.19 0.84 3.10
C MET A 93 8.75 2.21 2.73
N LEU A 94 8.27 3.28 3.36
CA LEU A 94 8.79 4.63 3.15
C LEU A 94 10.23 4.75 3.66
N ARG A 95 10.53 4.16 4.83
CA ARG A 95 11.90 4.10 5.38
C ARG A 95 12.85 3.39 4.41
N MET A 96 12.45 2.25 3.85
CA MET A 96 13.24 1.50 2.88
C MET A 96 13.49 2.30 1.59
N GLN A 97 12.48 3.03 1.09
CA GLN A 97 12.66 3.89 -0.08
C GLN A 97 13.63 5.04 0.19
N SER A 98 13.54 5.68 1.37
CA SER A 98 14.46 6.76 1.74
C SER A 98 15.91 6.27 1.84
N ALA A 99 16.13 5.04 2.36
CA ALA A 99 17.46 4.44 2.44
C ALA A 99 18.03 4.07 1.06
N ALA A 100 17.19 3.58 0.14
CA ALA A 100 17.60 3.26 -1.23
C ALA A 100 17.98 4.50 -2.04
N GLN A 101 17.28 5.63 -1.86
CA GLN A 101 17.60 6.90 -2.53
C GLN A 101 18.92 7.51 -2.02
N GLY A 102 19.26 7.34 -0.74
CA GLY A 102 20.52 7.82 -0.16
C GLY A 102 21.77 7.09 -0.64
N GLN A 103 21.65 5.92 -1.27
CA GLN A 103 22.77 5.12 -1.77
C GLN A 103 23.10 5.37 -3.25
N ALA A 104 22.29 6.16 -3.97
CA ALA A 104 22.42 6.34 -5.41
C ALA A 104 23.44 7.42 -5.85
N ASN A 105 24.27 7.96 -4.95
CA ASN A 105 25.29 8.95 -5.31
C ASN A 105 26.70 8.57 -4.81
N PRO A 106 27.41 7.65 -5.49
CA PRO A 106 28.86 7.56 -5.41
C PRO A 106 29.47 8.62 -6.34
N GLU A 107 29.82 9.78 -5.78
CA GLU A 107 30.50 10.85 -6.50
C GLU A 107 31.78 10.33 -7.16
N GLY A 108 31.90 10.60 -8.47
CA GLY A 108 33.14 10.51 -9.22
C GLY A 108 34.11 11.59 -8.77
N THR A 109 35.03 11.21 -7.88
CA THR A 109 36.21 12.03 -7.56
C THR A 109 37.46 11.25 -7.97
N THR A 110 37.89 11.44 -9.21
CA THR A 110 39.28 11.33 -9.61
C THR A 110 39.65 12.62 -10.34
N PRO A 111 40.78 13.21 -9.97
CA PRO A 111 41.85 13.41 -10.94
C PRO A 111 42.96 12.37 -10.77
#